data_AF-A0A2M7ASZ3-F1
#
_entry.id   AF-A0A2M7ASZ3-F1
#
_cell.length_a   1.000
_cell.length_b   1.000
_cell.length_c   1.000
_cell.angle_alpha   90.00
_cell.angle_beta   90.00
_cell.angle_gamma   90.00
#
_symmetry.space_group_name_H-M   'P 1'
#
loop_
_entity.id
_entity.type
_entity.pdbx_description
1 polymer ?
#
loop_
_entity_poly.entity_id
_entity_poly.type
_entity_poly.pdbx_seq_one_letter_code
_entity_poly.pdbx_strand_id
1 'polypeptide(L)'
;MLMANMYVDYKWYDRFMKVRLILGVILVLGFIWRIYNFEKGFSFAHDQDLYSWIAKDILINHHQRLIGQVTSVEGVFIGSAYYYLMAIFYWIFNLNPLSAVIPTVVGGLITIGSIYWIFSRHFGKYIGAIGAFIYSVSFGVAAYDRWSVPTQPTMLWSVWYLLVILEAIRGNQKIIYLYAVLLGLLWQIHIALLPVVIIPMIAFGLRKFEIKKMLIAGIILMLTASPFFIFEIRHNFSQSRAILNGSQKEMGGPTGKMKVIKVLNASGKEIQTRLFFGWDKFSKSEYWWFGYLAVFTFIFYKKREWRRHLFILSLWPISMLVIQFWSKRVVSEYYFSNILPVVILILSIALSEIRRKYIILGLGLGYFLLNLGWLVNKSELDHSYYYRNKLVKAIKADVIKNKYSCVAVNFIADPGFSWGFRYLWWYNGVGVVKASTPNIPIYNVFVPAPLGDKDKAQYFGRFGLVRPENKIYSINPDDCKKDEYQLEPMLGYVE
;
A
#
# COMPACT_ATOMS: atom_id res chain seq x y z
N MET A 1 24.42 58.92 -14.48
CA MET A 1 25.14 58.02 -13.55
C MET A 1 24.27 57.85 -12.32
N LEU A 2 23.31 56.91 -12.36
CA LEU A 2 22.42 56.60 -11.24
C LEU A 2 22.75 55.17 -10.79
N MET A 3 23.47 55.05 -9.69
CA MET A 3 23.63 53.78 -8.99
C MET A 3 22.30 53.44 -8.30
N ALA A 4 21.54 52.52 -8.90
CA ALA A 4 20.46 51.83 -8.22
C ALA A 4 21.07 50.72 -7.35
N ASN A 5 21.24 51.01 -6.06
CA ASN A 5 21.69 50.02 -5.09
C ASN A 5 20.54 49.05 -4.76
N MET A 6 20.82 47.77 -5.01
CA MET A 6 20.04 46.61 -4.64
C MET A 6 19.79 46.56 -3.12
N TYR A 7 18.61 46.97 -2.67
CA TYR A 7 18.02 46.45 -1.44
C TYR A 7 17.32 45.13 -1.77
N VAL A 8 18.08 44.02 -1.70
CA VAL A 8 17.47 42.69 -1.63
C VAL A 8 16.71 42.62 -0.30
N ASP A 9 15.38 42.60 -0.41
CA ASP A 9 14.44 42.62 0.70
C ASP A 9 14.60 41.36 1.58
N TYR A 10 15.30 41.52 2.72
CA TYR A 10 15.52 40.49 3.74
C TYR A 10 14.23 39.77 4.17
N LYS A 11 13.06 40.42 4.08
CA LYS A 11 11.76 39.82 4.44
C LYS A 11 11.27 38.76 3.46
N TRP A 12 11.73 38.76 2.22
CA TRP A 12 11.40 37.73 1.23
C TRP A 12 12.23 36.47 1.47
N TYR A 13 13.54 36.63 1.71
CA TYR A 13 14.44 35.54 2.07
C TYR A 13 13.98 34.84 3.35
N ASP A 14 13.60 35.59 4.39
CA ASP A 14 13.09 35.05 5.65
C ASP A 14 11.79 34.24 5.50
N ARG A 15 10.82 34.76 4.71
CA ARG A 15 9.58 34.03 4.42
C ARG A 15 9.82 32.79 3.58
N PHE A 16 10.81 32.82 2.69
CA PHE A 16 11.17 31.70 1.84
C PHE A 16 11.90 30.59 2.63
N MET A 17 12.83 30.96 3.51
CA MET A 17 13.54 30.02 4.40
C MET A 17 12.59 29.35 5.40
N LYS A 18 11.66 30.10 6.00
CA LYS A 18 10.65 29.54 6.93
C LYS A 18 9.78 28.47 6.27
N VAL A 19 9.41 28.66 5.00
CA VAL A 19 8.57 27.72 4.25
C VAL A 19 9.31 26.43 3.91
N ARG A 20 10.60 26.53 3.52
CA ARG A 20 11.45 25.35 3.29
C ARG A 20 11.73 24.59 4.58
N LEU A 21 11.95 25.30 5.68
CA LEU A 21 12.14 24.71 7.00
C LEU A 21 10.90 23.91 7.45
N ILE A 22 9.69 24.46 7.27
CA ILE A 22 8.44 23.76 7.61
C ILE A 22 8.31 22.45 6.85
N LEU A 23 8.53 22.45 5.53
CA LEU A 23 8.50 21.22 4.73
C LEU A 23 9.58 20.23 5.19
N GLY A 24 10.79 20.72 5.47
CA GLY A 24 11.89 19.89 5.99
C GLY A 24 11.51 19.18 7.28
N VAL A 25 10.94 19.91 8.25
CA VAL A 25 10.44 19.33 9.51
C VAL A 25 9.32 18.31 9.26
N ILE A 26 8.36 18.62 8.38
CA ILE A 26 7.29 17.69 8.03
C ILE A 26 7.86 16.41 7.41
N LEU A 27 8.84 16.50 6.50
CA LEU A 27 9.46 15.32 5.90
C LEU A 27 10.25 14.50 6.92
N VAL A 28 10.98 15.14 7.84
CA VAL A 28 11.69 14.45 8.93
C VAL A 28 10.71 13.72 9.85
N LEU A 29 9.62 14.38 10.26
CA LEU A 29 8.55 13.74 11.03
C LEU A 29 7.95 12.56 10.26
N GLY A 30 7.66 12.75 8.99
CA GLY A 30 7.08 11.73 8.12
C GLY A 30 8.01 10.51 7.96
N PHE A 31 9.32 10.74 7.90
CA PHE A 31 10.33 9.69 7.89
C PHE A 31 10.33 8.92 9.21
N ILE A 32 10.46 9.62 10.35
CA ILE A 32 10.43 9.00 11.69
C ILE A 32 9.16 8.16 11.88
N TRP A 33 7.99 8.70 11.50
CA TRP A 33 6.71 7.99 11.59
C TRP A 33 6.66 6.71 10.77
N ARG A 34 7.49 6.56 9.73
CA ARG A 34 7.50 5.40 8.85
C ARG A 34 8.60 4.39 9.21
N ILE A 35 9.66 4.81 9.89
CA ILE A 35 10.77 3.91 10.29
C ILE A 35 10.79 3.54 11.78
N TYR A 36 10.00 4.20 12.63
CA TYR A 36 9.95 3.86 14.05
C TYR A 36 9.55 2.39 14.29
N ASN A 37 10.31 1.68 15.11
CA ASN A 37 10.14 0.24 15.38
C ASN A 37 10.12 -0.63 14.11
N PHE A 38 11.01 -0.31 13.17
CA PHE A 38 11.02 -0.84 11.80
C PHE A 38 10.81 -2.36 11.68
N GLU A 39 11.66 -3.19 12.30
CA GLU A 39 11.59 -4.66 12.14
C GLU A 39 10.30 -5.26 12.71
N LYS A 40 9.83 -4.71 13.84
CA LYS A 40 8.62 -5.20 14.52
C LYS A 40 7.35 -4.56 13.97
N GLY A 41 7.45 -3.44 13.28
CA GLY A 41 6.34 -2.76 12.61
C GLY A 41 6.21 -3.09 11.14
N PHE A 42 7.14 -3.88 10.59
CA PHE A 42 7.05 -4.40 9.24
C PHE A 42 6.23 -5.69 9.22
N SER A 43 5.04 -5.61 8.64
CA SER A 43 4.20 -6.78 8.39
C SER A 43 4.90 -7.68 7.38
N PHE A 44 5.03 -8.96 7.70
CA PHE A 44 5.50 -9.97 6.77
C PHE A 44 4.47 -11.10 6.76
N ALA A 45 3.78 -11.29 5.65
CA ALA A 45 2.72 -12.27 5.49
C ALA A 45 2.85 -12.92 4.11
N HIS A 46 1.77 -13.48 3.59
CA HIS A 46 1.74 -14.13 2.29
C HIS A 46 2.28 -13.25 1.16
N ASP A 47 1.76 -12.02 1.03
CA ASP A 47 2.17 -11.11 -0.04
C ASP A 47 3.67 -10.77 0.05
N GLN A 48 4.18 -10.58 1.27
CA GLN A 48 5.60 -10.30 1.49
C GLN A 48 6.47 -11.48 1.14
N ASP A 49 6.09 -12.68 1.58
CA ASP A 49 6.77 -13.91 1.21
C ASP A 49 6.78 -14.12 -0.31
N LEU A 50 5.64 -13.87 -0.96
CA LEU A 50 5.47 -14.04 -2.41
C LEU A 50 6.34 -13.07 -3.21
N TYR A 51 6.30 -11.75 -2.94
CA TYR A 51 7.15 -10.83 -3.69
C TYR A 51 8.64 -11.03 -3.37
N SER A 52 8.98 -11.49 -2.15
CA SER A 52 10.36 -11.84 -1.82
C SER A 52 10.81 -12.98 -2.73
N TRP A 53 9.95 -13.98 -2.93
CA TRP A 53 10.20 -15.08 -3.85
C TRP A 53 10.28 -14.65 -5.32
N ILE A 54 9.40 -13.76 -5.77
CA ILE A 54 9.52 -13.13 -7.10
C ILE A 54 10.90 -12.46 -7.23
N ALA A 55 11.32 -11.69 -6.22
CA ALA A 55 12.60 -10.97 -6.25
C ALA A 55 13.79 -11.94 -6.33
N LYS A 56 13.80 -13.03 -5.53
CA LYS A 56 14.83 -14.07 -5.67
C LYS A 56 14.82 -14.67 -7.07
N ASP A 57 13.67 -15.05 -7.59
CA ASP A 57 13.57 -15.70 -8.91
C ASP A 57 14.11 -14.79 -10.04
N ILE A 58 13.85 -13.49 -9.98
CA ILE A 58 14.41 -12.51 -10.91
C ILE A 58 15.94 -12.40 -10.76
N LEU A 59 16.45 -12.39 -9.54
CA LEU A 59 17.86 -12.08 -9.25
C LEU A 59 18.80 -13.28 -9.33
N ILE A 60 18.34 -14.45 -8.89
CA ILE A 60 19.13 -15.68 -8.78
C ILE A 60 18.84 -16.60 -9.96
N ASN A 61 17.57 -16.83 -10.28
CA ASN A 61 17.19 -17.74 -11.37
C ASN A 61 17.11 -17.02 -12.73
N HIS A 62 17.33 -15.69 -12.75
CA HIS A 62 17.27 -14.84 -13.93
C HIS A 62 15.95 -14.91 -14.70
N HIS A 63 14.87 -15.34 -14.06
CA HIS A 63 13.57 -15.51 -14.69
C HIS A 63 12.81 -14.18 -14.75
N GLN A 64 12.89 -13.50 -15.89
CA GLN A 64 12.22 -12.21 -16.13
C GLN A 64 10.71 -12.37 -16.33
N ARG A 65 9.95 -11.41 -15.80
CA ARG A 65 8.48 -11.49 -15.71
C ARG A 65 7.77 -10.27 -16.29
N LEU A 66 6.64 -10.51 -16.95
CA LEU A 66 5.72 -9.46 -17.42
C LEU A 66 4.54 -9.24 -16.46
N ILE A 67 4.31 -10.20 -15.56
CA ILE A 67 3.23 -10.20 -14.57
C ILE A 67 3.78 -10.59 -13.20
N GLY A 68 3.05 -10.21 -12.15
CA GLY A 68 3.33 -10.55 -10.77
C GLY A 68 2.25 -11.43 -10.17
N GLN A 69 1.87 -11.16 -8.92
CA GLN A 69 0.87 -11.95 -8.21
C GLN A 69 -0.52 -11.89 -8.84
N VAL A 70 -1.26 -13.00 -8.70
CA VAL A 70 -2.68 -13.07 -9.08
C VAL A 70 -3.52 -12.21 -8.14
N THR A 71 -4.58 -11.61 -8.69
CA THR A 71 -5.55 -10.82 -7.92
C THR A 71 -6.66 -11.72 -7.35
N SER A 72 -7.66 -11.12 -6.67
CA SER A 72 -8.90 -11.82 -6.32
C SER A 72 -9.72 -12.32 -7.52
N VAL A 73 -9.36 -11.90 -8.74
CA VAL A 73 -9.90 -12.45 -9.98
C VAL A 73 -8.90 -13.47 -10.50
N GLU A 74 -9.29 -14.74 -10.48
CA GLU A 74 -8.50 -15.82 -11.05
C GLU A 74 -8.14 -15.51 -12.51
N GLY A 75 -6.87 -15.71 -12.87
CA GLY A 75 -6.34 -15.41 -14.21
C GLY A 75 -6.02 -13.93 -14.48
N VAL A 76 -6.25 -13.03 -13.52
CA VAL A 76 -5.85 -11.62 -13.60
C VAL A 76 -4.69 -11.37 -12.66
N PHE A 77 -3.60 -10.84 -13.19
CA PHE A 77 -2.35 -10.62 -12.50
C PHE A 77 -2.02 -9.12 -12.43
N ILE A 78 -1.45 -8.71 -11.31
CA ILE A 78 -0.86 -7.37 -11.18
C ILE A 78 0.37 -7.31 -12.09
N GLY A 79 0.66 -6.16 -12.70
CA GLY A 79 1.86 -5.99 -13.51
C GLY A 79 3.17 -6.16 -12.72
N SER A 80 4.28 -6.36 -13.43
CA SER A 80 5.57 -6.71 -12.84
C SER A 80 6.37 -5.55 -12.21
N ALA A 81 6.01 -4.28 -12.46
CA ALA A 81 6.83 -3.13 -12.07
C ALA A 81 7.13 -3.05 -10.57
N TYR A 82 6.13 -3.36 -9.72
CA TYR A 82 6.30 -3.39 -8.27
C TYR A 82 7.41 -4.37 -7.84
N TYR A 83 7.48 -5.53 -8.48
CA TYR A 83 8.40 -6.60 -8.12
C TYR A 83 9.82 -6.33 -8.61
N TYR A 84 9.97 -5.69 -9.77
CA TYR A 84 11.28 -5.19 -10.20
C TYR A 84 11.79 -4.09 -9.26
N LEU A 85 10.90 -3.19 -8.81
CA LEU A 85 11.28 -2.21 -7.80
C LEU A 85 11.77 -2.90 -6.52
N MET A 86 11.05 -3.91 -6.01
CA MET A 86 11.53 -4.70 -4.87
C MET A 86 12.86 -5.40 -5.17
N ALA A 87 13.00 -6.06 -6.32
CA ALA A 87 14.21 -6.79 -6.70
C ALA A 87 15.47 -5.90 -6.67
N ILE A 88 15.38 -4.63 -7.10
CA ILE A 88 16.51 -3.69 -7.02
C ILE A 88 16.99 -3.55 -5.56
N PHE A 89 16.08 -3.38 -4.60
CA PHE A 89 16.45 -3.24 -3.19
C PHE A 89 16.92 -4.57 -2.58
N TYR A 90 16.33 -5.70 -2.99
CA TYR A 90 16.82 -7.01 -2.57
C TYR A 90 18.26 -7.22 -3.04
N TRP A 91 18.59 -6.84 -4.27
CA TRP A 91 19.95 -6.93 -4.78
C TRP A 91 20.93 -6.07 -3.98
N ILE A 92 20.59 -4.80 -3.72
CA ILE A 92 21.45 -3.88 -2.96
C ILE A 92 21.71 -4.39 -1.52
N PHE A 93 20.72 -5.02 -0.90
CA PHE A 93 20.77 -5.43 0.51
C PHE A 93 20.92 -6.94 0.70
N ASN A 94 21.62 -7.63 -0.22
CA ASN A 94 21.94 -9.05 -0.11
C ASN A 94 20.73 -9.94 0.19
N LEU A 95 19.65 -9.71 -0.55
CA LEU A 95 18.39 -10.44 -0.50
C LEU A 95 17.68 -10.37 0.86
N ASN A 96 18.03 -9.39 1.71
CA ASN A 96 17.36 -9.19 2.98
C ASN A 96 15.90 -8.73 2.76
N PRO A 97 14.90 -9.44 3.32
CA PRO A 97 13.50 -9.09 3.13
C PRO A 97 13.09 -7.72 3.65
N LEU A 98 13.80 -7.23 4.66
CA LEU A 98 13.55 -5.90 5.23
C LEU A 98 13.80 -4.77 4.24
N SER A 99 14.58 -5.02 3.18
CA SER A 99 14.84 -4.02 2.14
C SER A 99 13.58 -3.58 1.39
N ALA A 100 12.52 -4.40 1.39
CA ALA A 100 11.23 -4.12 0.75
C ALA A 100 10.49 -2.90 1.30
N VAL A 101 10.84 -2.46 2.51
CA VAL A 101 10.21 -1.29 3.14
C VAL A 101 10.79 0.01 2.60
N ILE A 102 12.03 0.00 2.11
CA ILE A 102 12.70 1.20 1.59
C ILE A 102 11.89 1.86 0.46
N PRO A 103 11.53 1.14 -0.63
CA PRO A 103 10.75 1.75 -1.71
C PRO A 103 9.39 2.30 -1.26
N THR A 104 8.74 1.66 -0.28
CA THR A 104 7.42 2.09 0.19
C THR A 104 7.50 3.31 1.11
N VAL A 105 8.53 3.37 1.97
CA VAL A 105 8.83 4.57 2.78
C VAL A 105 9.21 5.75 1.91
N VAL A 106 10.06 5.53 0.89
CA VAL A 106 10.41 6.55 -0.10
C VAL A 106 9.16 7.01 -0.85
N GLY A 107 8.30 6.09 -1.27
CA GLY A 107 7.00 6.42 -1.88
C GLY A 107 6.11 7.28 -0.96
N GLY A 108 6.06 6.96 0.34
CA GLY A 108 5.35 7.76 1.35
C GLY A 108 5.91 9.17 1.52
N LEU A 109 7.24 9.32 1.54
CA LEU A 109 7.91 10.64 1.59
C LEU A 109 7.66 11.46 0.33
N ILE A 110 7.73 10.84 -0.84
CA ILE A 110 7.38 11.48 -2.12
C ILE A 110 5.91 11.91 -2.08
N THR A 111 5.03 11.11 -1.47
CA THR A 111 3.61 11.45 -1.31
C THR A 111 3.42 12.68 -0.43
N ILE A 112 4.11 12.76 0.72
CA ILE A 112 4.09 13.96 1.59
C ILE A 112 4.55 15.21 0.82
N GLY A 113 5.69 15.11 0.12
CA GLY A 113 6.21 16.21 -0.70
C GLY A 113 5.25 16.61 -1.82
N SER A 114 4.61 15.63 -2.47
CA SER A 114 3.64 15.84 -3.53
C SER A 114 2.38 16.54 -3.01
N ILE A 115 1.84 16.11 -1.86
CA ILE A 115 0.71 16.75 -1.19
C ILE A 115 1.06 18.22 -0.89
N TYR A 116 2.20 18.46 -0.24
CA TYR A 116 2.64 19.81 0.06
C TYR A 116 2.71 20.67 -1.20
N TRP A 117 3.38 20.18 -2.24
CA TRP A 117 3.61 20.93 -3.48
C TRP A 117 2.31 21.20 -4.25
N ILE A 118 1.47 20.18 -4.46
CA ILE A 118 0.22 20.30 -5.23
C ILE A 118 -0.75 21.21 -4.49
N PHE A 119 -0.95 21.03 -3.19
CA PHE A 119 -1.88 21.84 -2.40
C PHE A 119 -1.39 23.28 -2.30
N SER A 120 -0.09 23.49 -2.08
CA SER A 120 0.50 24.84 -2.05
C SER A 120 0.32 25.58 -3.36
N ARG A 121 0.54 24.90 -4.49
CA ARG A 121 0.40 25.45 -5.84
C ARG A 121 -1.04 25.82 -6.20
N HIS A 122 -2.02 25.09 -5.66
CA HIS A 122 -3.42 25.25 -6.06
C HIS A 122 -4.25 26.08 -5.09
N PHE A 123 -3.98 25.97 -3.79
CA PHE A 123 -4.82 26.54 -2.74
C PHE A 123 -4.03 27.43 -1.76
N GLY A 124 -2.70 27.38 -1.79
CA GLY A 124 -1.82 28.24 -0.99
C GLY A 124 -0.97 27.45 0.00
N LYS A 125 0.20 28.02 0.35
CA LYS A 125 1.24 27.35 1.15
C LYS A 125 0.75 26.83 2.50
N TYR A 126 -0.20 27.53 3.12
CA TYR A 126 -0.76 27.12 4.41
C TYR A 126 -1.58 25.84 4.31
N ILE A 127 -2.41 25.70 3.27
CA ILE A 127 -3.19 24.47 3.00
C ILE A 127 -2.25 23.32 2.67
N GLY A 128 -1.17 23.58 1.92
CA GLY A 128 -0.14 22.57 1.65
C GLY A 128 0.58 22.09 2.91
N ALA A 129 0.95 23.01 3.81
CA ALA A 129 1.56 22.64 5.09
C ALA A 129 0.61 21.81 5.97
N ILE A 130 -0.68 22.18 6.07
CA ILE A 130 -1.68 21.42 6.83
C ILE A 130 -1.84 20.00 6.26
N GLY A 131 -2.03 19.87 4.94
CA GLY A 131 -2.24 18.57 4.31
C GLY A 131 -1.04 17.64 4.44
N ALA A 132 0.16 18.18 4.23
CA ALA A 132 1.40 17.43 4.38
C ALA A 132 1.65 17.02 5.84
N PHE A 133 1.34 17.89 6.80
CA PHE A 133 1.40 17.57 8.22
C PHE A 133 0.44 16.43 8.60
N ILE A 134 -0.84 16.51 8.21
CA ILE A 134 -1.83 15.45 8.47
C ILE A 134 -1.35 14.11 7.93
N TYR A 135 -0.93 14.05 6.66
CA TYR A 135 -0.45 12.81 6.04
C TYR A 135 0.85 12.29 6.67
N SER A 136 1.73 13.21 7.10
CA SER A 136 3.02 12.89 7.70
C SER A 136 2.87 12.19 9.04
N VAL A 137 2.07 12.77 9.95
CA VAL A 137 2.00 12.33 11.35
C VAL A 137 0.81 11.43 11.63
N SER A 138 -0.04 11.13 10.64
CA SER A 138 -1.10 10.14 10.85
C SER A 138 -0.50 8.73 10.97
N PHE A 139 -0.70 8.08 12.12
CA PHE A 139 -0.21 6.73 12.36
C PHE A 139 -0.82 5.73 11.37
N GLY A 140 -2.12 5.85 11.08
CA GLY A 140 -2.81 4.97 10.14
C GLY A 140 -2.31 5.06 8.70
N VAL A 141 -1.94 6.26 8.25
CA VAL A 141 -1.27 6.48 6.95
C VAL A 141 0.15 5.93 6.98
N ALA A 142 0.92 6.22 8.03
CA ALA A 142 2.29 5.71 8.15
C ALA A 142 2.32 4.18 8.19
N ALA A 143 1.37 3.53 8.87
CA ALA A 143 1.21 2.08 8.89
C ALA A 143 0.85 1.52 7.49
N TYR A 144 0.04 2.24 6.71
CA TYR A 144 -0.21 1.88 5.31
C TYR A 144 1.06 1.97 4.45
N ASP A 145 1.85 3.03 4.60
CA ASP A 145 3.09 3.20 3.84
C ASP A 145 4.17 2.16 4.19
N ARG A 146 4.12 1.60 5.41
CA ARG A 146 4.96 0.46 5.82
C ARG A 146 4.46 -0.88 5.27
N TRP A 147 3.18 -0.97 4.93
CA TRP A 147 2.59 -2.19 4.40
C TRP A 147 3.03 -2.37 2.94
N SER A 148 4.13 -3.09 2.77
CA SER A 148 4.73 -3.34 1.47
C SER A 148 3.90 -4.34 0.69
N VAL A 149 2.99 -3.85 -0.14
CA VAL A 149 2.16 -4.64 -1.06
C VAL A 149 2.00 -3.89 -2.38
N PRO A 150 1.67 -4.56 -3.50
CA PRO A 150 1.52 -3.90 -4.80
C PRO A 150 0.46 -2.79 -4.84
N THR A 151 -0.51 -2.79 -3.91
CA THR A 151 -1.51 -1.72 -3.75
C THR A 151 -0.96 -0.46 -3.09
N GLN A 152 0.17 -0.51 -2.38
CA GLN A 152 0.69 0.63 -1.60
C GLN A 152 0.93 1.90 -2.45
N PRO A 153 1.45 1.84 -3.69
CA PRO A 153 1.65 3.03 -4.52
C PRO A 153 0.36 3.77 -4.89
N THR A 154 -0.83 3.19 -4.66
CA THR A 154 -2.12 3.81 -5.00
C THR A 154 -2.33 5.17 -4.33
N MET A 155 -1.81 5.42 -3.12
CA MET A 155 -1.90 6.73 -2.47
C MET A 155 -1.12 7.80 -3.23
N LEU A 156 0.15 7.52 -3.58
CA LEU A 156 0.95 8.40 -4.40
C LEU A 156 0.27 8.63 -5.75
N TRP A 157 -0.19 7.57 -6.39
CA TRP A 157 -0.90 7.64 -7.68
C TRP A 157 -2.12 8.55 -7.61
N SER A 158 -2.91 8.44 -6.54
CA SER A 158 -4.10 9.26 -6.31
C SER A 158 -3.74 10.74 -6.12
N VAL A 159 -2.64 11.06 -5.45
CA VAL A 159 -2.17 12.45 -5.31
C VAL A 159 -1.80 13.05 -6.67
N TRP A 160 -1.16 12.29 -7.56
CA TRP A 160 -0.84 12.77 -8.91
C TRP A 160 -2.06 12.79 -9.84
N TYR A 161 -3.02 11.88 -9.67
CA TYR A 161 -4.33 11.97 -10.33
C TYR A 161 -5.09 13.24 -9.92
N LEU A 162 -5.02 13.62 -8.65
CA LEU A 162 -5.58 14.88 -8.17
C LEU A 162 -4.95 16.09 -8.87
N LEU A 163 -3.63 16.09 -9.07
CA LEU A 163 -2.97 17.14 -9.87
C LEU A 163 -3.51 17.19 -11.30
N VAL A 164 -3.71 16.03 -11.95
CA VAL A 164 -4.30 15.97 -13.30
C VAL A 164 -5.66 16.64 -13.32
N ILE A 165 -6.54 16.33 -12.37
CA ILE A 165 -7.88 16.92 -12.28
C ILE A 165 -7.79 18.44 -12.09
N LEU A 166 -6.96 18.91 -11.16
CA LEU A 166 -6.85 20.35 -10.85
C LEU A 166 -6.31 21.17 -12.04
N GLU A 167 -5.28 20.67 -12.73
CA GLU A 167 -4.71 21.31 -13.91
C GLU A 167 -5.64 21.20 -15.13
N ALA A 168 -6.39 20.09 -15.26
CA ALA A 168 -7.42 19.93 -16.28
C ALA A 168 -8.54 20.98 -16.14
N ILE A 169 -9.02 21.24 -14.91
CA ILE A 169 -10.00 22.30 -14.64
C ILE A 169 -9.48 23.66 -15.12
N ARG A 170 -8.21 23.97 -14.81
CA ARG A 170 -7.52 25.21 -15.22
C ARG A 170 -7.28 25.31 -16.73
N GLY A 171 -7.48 24.24 -17.49
CA GLY A 171 -7.33 24.24 -18.95
C GLY A 171 -5.91 23.97 -19.44
N ASN A 172 -5.03 23.49 -18.56
CA ASN A 172 -3.69 23.08 -18.95
C ASN A 172 -3.73 21.78 -19.74
N GLN A 173 -3.76 21.87 -21.07
CA GLN A 173 -3.82 20.69 -21.93
C GLN A 173 -2.57 19.79 -21.85
N LYS A 174 -1.40 20.32 -21.46
CA LYS A 174 -0.16 19.50 -21.38
C LYS A 174 -0.25 18.43 -20.30
N ILE A 175 -1.19 18.57 -19.35
CA ILE A 175 -1.38 17.59 -18.29
C ILE A 175 -1.88 16.23 -18.82
N ILE A 176 -2.37 16.17 -20.07
CA ILE A 176 -2.76 14.93 -20.73
C ILE A 176 -1.59 13.94 -20.86
N TYR A 177 -0.34 14.42 -20.94
CA TYR A 177 0.84 13.54 -20.98
C TYR A 177 1.05 12.80 -19.65
N LEU A 178 0.94 13.53 -18.54
CA LEU A 178 0.99 12.91 -17.21
C LEU A 178 -0.20 11.96 -17.03
N TYR A 179 -1.40 12.36 -17.47
CA TYR A 179 -2.57 11.50 -17.41
C TYR A 179 -2.36 10.18 -18.18
N ALA A 180 -1.75 10.23 -19.37
CA ALA A 180 -1.40 9.04 -20.13
C ALA A 180 -0.42 8.12 -19.39
N VAL A 181 0.62 8.66 -18.75
CA VAL A 181 1.54 7.86 -17.90
C VAL A 181 0.79 7.20 -16.74
N LEU A 182 -0.02 7.97 -16.02
CA LEU A 182 -0.77 7.45 -14.87
C LEU A 182 -1.79 6.38 -15.27
N LEU A 183 -2.37 6.50 -16.47
CA LEU A 183 -3.32 5.53 -17.01
C LEU A 183 -2.61 4.26 -17.49
N GLY A 184 -1.50 4.38 -18.22
CA GLY A 184 -0.81 3.21 -18.78
C GLY A 184 -0.16 2.33 -17.71
N LEU A 185 0.32 2.93 -16.62
CA LEU A 185 0.87 2.20 -15.47
C LEU A 185 -0.21 1.74 -14.47
N LEU A 186 -1.49 2.02 -14.69
CA LEU A 186 -2.56 1.62 -13.76
C LEU A 186 -2.56 0.11 -13.50
N TRP A 187 -2.35 -0.68 -14.57
CA TRP A 187 -2.26 -2.14 -14.49
C TRP A 187 -1.06 -2.64 -13.68
N GLN A 188 0.01 -1.84 -13.60
CA GLN A 188 1.22 -2.16 -12.84
C GLN A 188 1.04 -1.96 -11.32
N ILE A 189 0.02 -1.20 -10.93
CA ILE A 189 -0.23 -0.84 -9.53
C ILE A 189 -1.46 -1.59 -9.03
N HIS A 190 -2.66 -1.15 -9.45
CA HIS A 190 -3.89 -1.75 -8.97
C HIS A 190 -5.12 -1.31 -9.77
N ILE A 191 -5.97 -2.28 -10.13
CA ILE A 191 -7.19 -2.05 -10.90
C ILE A 191 -8.25 -1.23 -10.15
N ALA A 192 -8.21 -1.17 -8.82
CA ALA A 192 -9.16 -0.36 -8.04
C ALA A 192 -9.06 1.15 -8.29
N LEU A 193 -8.06 1.63 -9.04
CA LEU A 193 -7.98 3.03 -9.47
C LEU A 193 -8.84 3.32 -10.72
N LEU A 194 -9.32 2.29 -11.41
CA LEU A 194 -10.13 2.43 -12.64
C LEU A 194 -11.36 3.35 -12.49
N PRO A 195 -12.13 3.32 -11.37
CA PRO A 195 -13.27 4.22 -11.18
C PRO A 195 -12.92 5.72 -11.27
N VAL A 196 -11.67 6.09 -10.93
CA VAL A 196 -11.21 7.50 -10.90
C VAL A 196 -10.83 8.01 -12.29
N VAL A 197 -10.47 7.11 -13.20
CA VAL A 197 -9.88 7.45 -14.51
C VAL A 197 -10.78 8.37 -15.34
N ILE A 198 -12.10 8.25 -15.21
CA ILE A 198 -13.06 9.04 -15.98
C ILE A 198 -13.10 10.51 -15.51
N ILE A 199 -12.71 10.79 -14.27
CA ILE A 199 -12.86 12.12 -13.66
C ILE A 199 -11.99 13.18 -14.34
N PRO A 200 -10.69 12.94 -14.64
CA PRO A 200 -9.92 13.81 -15.52
C PRO A 200 -10.62 14.15 -16.84
N MET A 201 -11.28 13.18 -17.50
CA MET A 201 -11.99 13.43 -18.76
C MET A 201 -13.16 14.41 -18.56
N ILE A 202 -13.95 14.23 -17.49
CA ILE A 202 -15.01 15.16 -17.10
C ILE A 202 -14.43 16.54 -16.75
N ALA A 203 -13.27 16.58 -16.08
CA ALA A 203 -12.60 17.81 -15.67
C ALA A 203 -12.16 18.67 -16.87
N PHE A 204 -11.71 18.01 -17.95
CA PHE A 204 -11.43 18.68 -19.22
C PHE A 204 -12.70 19.23 -19.89
N GLY A 205 -13.85 18.58 -19.71
CA GLY A 205 -15.14 18.97 -20.28
C GLY A 205 -15.16 18.87 -21.81
N LEU A 206 -15.99 19.66 -22.48
CA LEU A 206 -16.11 19.70 -23.95
C LEU A 206 -14.97 20.48 -24.65
N ARG A 207 -13.80 20.60 -24.00
CA ARG A 207 -12.68 21.34 -24.57
C ARG A 207 -12.07 20.59 -25.74
N LYS A 208 -11.85 21.28 -26.86
CA LYS A 208 -11.10 20.73 -28.00
C LYS A 208 -9.63 20.59 -27.61
N PHE A 209 -9.09 19.40 -27.83
CA PHE A 209 -7.66 19.14 -27.69
C PHE A 209 -6.94 19.27 -29.03
N GLU A 210 -5.70 19.72 -28.99
CA GLU A 210 -4.82 19.62 -30.15
C GLU A 210 -4.54 18.14 -30.46
N ILE A 211 -4.80 17.73 -31.70
CA ILE A 211 -4.61 16.35 -32.17
C ILE A 211 -3.18 15.87 -31.88
N LYS A 212 -2.17 16.73 -32.10
CA LYS A 212 -0.77 16.42 -31.78
C LYS A 212 -0.57 16.02 -30.31
N LYS A 213 -1.22 16.70 -29.36
CA LYS A 213 -1.14 16.36 -27.93
C LYS A 213 -1.80 15.02 -27.64
N MET A 214 -2.95 14.75 -28.26
CA MET A 214 -3.63 13.46 -28.13
C MET A 214 -2.81 12.31 -28.70
N LEU A 215 -2.19 12.49 -29.87
CA LEU A 215 -1.32 11.48 -30.48
C LEU A 215 -0.11 11.17 -29.60
N ILE A 216 0.59 12.20 -29.10
CA ILE A 216 1.72 12.01 -28.18
C ILE A 216 1.27 11.32 -26.88
N ALA A 217 0.12 11.71 -26.32
CA ALA A 217 -0.44 11.06 -25.15
C ALA A 217 -0.79 9.59 -25.43
N GLY A 218 -1.32 9.28 -26.61
CA GLY A 218 -1.58 7.90 -27.06
C GLY A 218 -0.30 7.07 -27.13
N ILE A 219 0.78 7.62 -27.70
CA ILE A 219 2.10 6.95 -27.72
C ILE A 219 2.61 6.71 -26.30
N ILE A 220 2.56 7.71 -25.42
CA ILE A 220 2.98 7.58 -24.02
C ILE A 220 2.16 6.48 -23.31
N LEU A 221 0.84 6.46 -23.51
CA LEU A 221 -0.05 5.45 -22.95
C LEU A 221 0.35 4.06 -23.43
N MET A 222 0.56 3.87 -24.74
CA MET A 222 0.94 2.57 -25.31
C MET A 222 2.30 2.10 -24.82
N LEU A 223 3.29 3.00 -24.71
CA LEU A 223 4.61 2.67 -24.18
C LEU A 223 4.53 2.24 -22.71
N THR A 224 3.80 2.99 -21.88
CA THR A 224 3.69 2.68 -20.44
C THR A 224 2.82 1.45 -20.16
N ALA A 225 1.81 1.19 -20.98
CA ALA A 225 0.97 -0.02 -20.91
C ALA A 225 1.58 -1.23 -21.65
N SER A 226 2.73 -1.08 -22.31
CA SER A 226 3.30 -2.12 -23.17
C SER A 226 3.50 -3.47 -22.48
N PRO A 227 3.93 -3.60 -21.20
CA PRO A 227 4.09 -4.92 -20.60
C PRO A 227 2.76 -5.69 -20.51
N PHE A 228 1.65 -4.99 -20.30
CA PHE A 228 0.32 -5.58 -20.30
C PHE A 228 -0.07 -6.07 -21.69
N PHE A 229 0.07 -5.23 -22.72
CA PHE A 229 -0.27 -5.62 -24.10
C PHE A 229 0.61 -6.75 -24.63
N ILE A 230 1.92 -6.71 -24.35
CA ILE A 230 2.84 -7.79 -24.73
C ILE A 230 2.42 -9.10 -24.05
N PHE A 231 2.06 -9.06 -22.77
CA PHE A 231 1.55 -10.24 -22.07
C PHE A 231 0.27 -10.77 -22.73
N GLU A 232 -0.72 -9.92 -22.95
CA GLU A 232 -2.00 -10.32 -23.56
C GLU A 232 -1.81 -10.95 -24.93
N ILE A 233 -1.00 -10.35 -25.81
CA ILE A 233 -0.74 -10.90 -27.15
C ILE A 233 -0.08 -12.29 -27.03
N ARG A 234 0.91 -12.46 -26.15
CA ARG A 234 1.61 -13.74 -25.95
C ARG A 234 0.73 -14.84 -25.34
N HIS A 235 -0.33 -14.47 -24.64
CA HIS A 235 -1.20 -15.39 -23.91
C HIS A 235 -2.65 -15.36 -24.43
N ASN A 236 -2.82 -15.00 -25.71
CA ASN A 236 -4.11 -15.00 -26.40
C ASN A 236 -5.20 -14.19 -25.66
N PHE A 237 -4.86 -13.05 -25.04
CA PHE A 237 -5.75 -12.20 -24.24
C PHE A 237 -6.36 -12.90 -23.00
N SER A 238 -5.56 -13.72 -22.31
CA SER A 238 -6.01 -14.50 -21.16
C SER A 238 -6.52 -13.64 -20.01
N GLN A 239 -5.87 -12.51 -19.69
CA GLN A 239 -6.33 -11.65 -18.58
C GLN A 239 -7.59 -10.91 -18.97
N SER A 240 -7.70 -10.42 -20.20
CA SER A 240 -8.94 -9.76 -20.68
C SER A 240 -10.14 -10.70 -20.59
N ARG A 241 -9.98 -11.95 -21.05
CA ARG A 241 -11.02 -12.99 -20.87
C ARG A 241 -11.33 -13.25 -19.39
N ALA A 242 -10.30 -13.33 -18.54
CA ALA A 242 -10.46 -13.55 -17.11
C ALA A 242 -11.23 -12.40 -16.42
N ILE A 243 -10.97 -11.13 -16.79
CA ILE A 243 -11.73 -9.98 -16.29
C ILE A 243 -13.20 -10.07 -16.71
N LEU A 244 -13.45 -10.35 -18.00
CA LEU A 244 -14.81 -10.45 -18.53
C LEU A 244 -15.59 -11.56 -17.81
N ASN A 245 -15.03 -12.77 -17.74
CA ASN A 245 -15.65 -13.90 -17.05
C ASN A 245 -15.81 -13.63 -15.54
N GLY A 246 -14.77 -13.08 -14.92
CA GLY A 246 -14.74 -12.74 -13.50
C GLY A 246 -15.65 -11.58 -13.11
N SER A 247 -16.10 -10.76 -14.06
CA SER A 247 -17.10 -9.70 -13.84
C SER A 247 -18.54 -10.23 -13.83
N GLN A 248 -18.76 -11.41 -14.41
CA GLN A 248 -20.08 -12.04 -14.48
C GLN A 248 -20.34 -12.94 -13.28
N LYS A 249 -19.30 -13.55 -12.72
CA LYS A 249 -19.35 -14.47 -11.58
C LYS A 249 -19.64 -13.74 -10.26
N GLU A 250 -20.69 -14.16 -9.57
CA GLU A 250 -20.96 -13.75 -8.19
C GLU A 250 -19.92 -14.37 -7.24
N MET A 251 -19.21 -13.53 -6.49
CA MET A 251 -18.16 -13.96 -5.53
C MET A 251 -18.68 -13.98 -4.09
N GLY A 252 -19.99 -13.90 -3.89
CA GLY A 252 -20.64 -13.85 -2.59
C GLY A 252 -20.57 -12.47 -1.90
N GLY A 253 -21.29 -12.35 -0.79
CA GLY A 253 -21.37 -11.13 0.02
C GLY A 253 -22.78 -10.52 0.08
N PRO A 254 -22.97 -9.47 0.88
CA PRO A 254 -24.27 -8.84 1.04
C PRO A 254 -24.73 -8.17 -0.26
N THR A 255 -26.04 -8.19 -0.51
CA THR A 255 -26.71 -7.53 -1.64
C THR A 255 -27.69 -6.45 -1.15
N GLY A 256 -28.25 -5.66 -2.08
CA GLY A 256 -29.28 -4.66 -1.77
C GLY A 256 -28.87 -3.66 -0.67
N LYS A 257 -29.74 -3.46 0.32
CA LYS A 257 -29.50 -2.52 1.45
C LYS A 257 -28.25 -2.88 2.25
N MET A 258 -27.98 -4.17 2.46
CA MET A 258 -26.79 -4.59 3.22
C MET A 258 -25.49 -4.29 2.46
N LYS A 259 -25.50 -4.32 1.11
CA LYS A 259 -24.36 -3.89 0.29
C LYS A 259 -24.08 -2.40 0.50
N VAL A 260 -25.11 -1.57 0.50
CA VAL A 260 -24.97 -0.11 0.75
C VAL A 260 -24.29 0.13 2.10
N ILE A 261 -24.79 -0.52 3.15
CA ILE A 261 -24.20 -0.42 4.50
C ILE A 261 -22.75 -0.91 4.48
N LYS A 262 -22.46 -2.07 3.89
CA LYS A 262 -21.09 -2.60 3.80
C LYS A 262 -20.14 -1.64 3.06
N VAL A 263 -20.58 -1.02 1.97
CA VAL A 263 -19.79 -0.05 1.19
C VAL A 263 -19.52 1.22 1.97
N LEU A 264 -20.56 1.80 2.62
CA LEU A 264 -20.41 2.98 3.46
C LEU A 264 -19.52 2.70 4.68
N ASN A 265 -19.67 1.53 5.30
CA ASN A 265 -18.86 1.10 6.43
C ASN A 265 -17.42 0.88 6.01
N ALA A 266 -17.16 0.13 4.93
CA ALA A 266 -15.81 -0.14 4.47
C ALA A 266 -15.05 1.13 4.10
N SER A 267 -15.70 2.07 3.41
CA SER A 267 -15.12 3.35 3.03
C SER A 267 -14.93 4.29 4.21
N GLY A 268 -15.90 4.38 5.12
CA GLY A 268 -15.78 5.15 6.36
C GLY A 268 -14.70 4.59 7.29
N LYS A 269 -14.57 3.25 7.36
CA LYS A 269 -13.53 2.56 8.12
C LYS A 269 -12.15 2.79 7.52
N GLU A 270 -12.02 2.93 6.21
CA GLU A 270 -10.75 3.32 5.59
C GLU A 270 -10.35 4.74 5.99
N ILE A 271 -11.28 5.71 5.97
CA ILE A 271 -11.02 7.09 6.46
C ILE A 271 -10.61 7.05 7.94
N GLN A 272 -11.37 6.33 8.76
CA GLN A 272 -11.13 6.17 10.19
C GLN A 272 -9.77 5.56 10.48
N THR A 273 -9.48 4.39 9.90
CA THR A 273 -8.24 3.65 10.15
C THR A 273 -7.02 4.47 9.75
N ARG A 274 -7.15 5.27 8.68
CA ARG A 274 -6.02 6.02 8.12
C ARG A 274 -5.82 7.36 8.79
N LEU A 275 -6.86 8.09 9.17
CA LEU A 275 -6.74 9.43 9.77
C LEU A 275 -6.94 9.47 11.29
N PHE A 276 -7.69 8.52 11.84
CA PHE A 276 -8.14 8.46 13.24
C PHE A 276 -7.98 7.05 13.80
N PHE A 277 -6.79 6.47 13.64
CA PHE A 277 -6.48 5.11 14.08
C PHE A 277 -6.86 4.88 15.56
N GLY A 278 -7.25 3.64 15.91
CA GLY A 278 -7.64 3.26 17.28
C GLY A 278 -9.08 3.63 17.66
N TRP A 279 -9.80 4.31 16.77
CA TRP A 279 -11.23 4.54 16.88
C TRP A 279 -12.05 3.41 16.24
N ASP A 280 -11.43 2.33 15.79
CA ASP A 280 -12.04 1.15 15.17
C ASP A 280 -13.12 0.47 16.05
N LYS A 281 -13.10 0.71 17.36
CA LYS A 281 -14.18 0.32 18.29
C LYS A 281 -15.49 1.10 18.09
N PHE A 282 -15.47 2.21 17.37
CA PHE A 282 -16.67 2.93 16.96
C PHE A 282 -17.41 2.07 15.93
N SER A 283 -18.47 1.39 16.37
CA SER A 283 -19.14 0.32 15.61
C SER A 283 -19.78 0.78 14.29
N LYS A 284 -19.97 2.10 14.11
CA LYS A 284 -20.62 2.70 12.94
C LYS A 284 -19.69 3.62 12.16
N SER A 285 -18.71 3.01 11.49
CA SER A 285 -17.73 3.70 10.64
C SER A 285 -18.34 4.52 9.49
N GLU A 286 -19.57 4.23 9.06
CA GLU A 286 -20.31 5.02 8.07
C GLU A 286 -20.53 6.48 8.50
N TYR A 287 -20.50 6.80 9.80
CA TYR A 287 -20.70 8.15 10.30
C TYR A 287 -19.59 9.13 9.92
N TRP A 288 -18.42 8.64 9.52
CA TRP A 288 -17.37 9.48 8.94
C TRP A 288 -17.84 10.20 7.67
N TRP A 289 -18.82 9.65 6.94
CA TRP A 289 -19.43 10.34 5.80
C TRP A 289 -20.26 11.56 6.19
N PHE A 290 -20.92 11.56 7.35
CA PHE A 290 -21.63 12.76 7.83
C PHE A 290 -20.64 13.88 8.16
N GLY A 291 -19.53 13.55 8.80
CA GLY A 291 -18.44 14.51 9.04
C GLY A 291 -17.85 15.04 7.73
N TYR A 292 -17.56 14.15 6.78
CA TYR A 292 -17.07 14.52 5.45
C TYR A 292 -18.07 15.45 4.72
N LEU A 293 -19.36 15.10 4.68
CA LEU A 293 -20.40 15.87 4.02
C LEU A 293 -20.61 17.24 4.69
N ALA A 294 -20.57 17.32 6.02
CA ALA A 294 -20.67 18.57 6.74
C ALA A 294 -19.49 19.51 6.40
N VAL A 295 -18.25 19.00 6.41
CA VAL A 295 -17.06 19.75 6.04
C VAL A 295 -17.10 20.16 4.57
N PHE A 296 -17.45 19.24 3.66
CA PHE A 296 -17.59 19.53 2.24
C PHE A 296 -18.62 20.64 1.99
N THR A 297 -19.80 20.53 2.61
CA THR A 297 -20.90 21.48 2.48
C THR A 297 -20.48 22.86 3.00
N PHE A 298 -19.85 22.93 4.18
CA PHE A 298 -19.29 24.15 4.73
C PHE A 298 -18.34 24.85 3.75
N ILE A 299 -17.39 24.11 3.16
CA ILE A 299 -16.44 24.66 2.19
C ILE A 299 -17.16 25.08 0.90
N PHE A 300 -18.09 24.27 0.40
CA PHE A 300 -18.85 24.54 -0.83
C PHE A 300 -19.65 25.85 -0.74
N TYR A 301 -20.22 26.14 0.43
CA TYR A 301 -20.90 27.42 0.69
C TYR A 301 -19.91 28.57 0.85
N LYS A 302 -18.80 28.37 1.58
CA LYS A 302 -17.84 29.43 1.91
C LYS A 302 -16.92 29.83 0.75
N LYS A 303 -16.50 28.88 -0.09
CA LYS A 303 -15.53 29.04 -1.18
C LYS A 303 -16.23 29.02 -2.54
N ARG A 304 -16.96 30.10 -2.86
CA ARG A 304 -17.76 30.20 -4.08
C ARG A 304 -16.90 30.02 -5.34
N GLU A 305 -15.70 30.59 -5.34
CA GLU A 305 -14.70 30.49 -6.40
C GLU A 305 -14.20 29.05 -6.64
N TRP A 306 -14.35 28.16 -5.66
CA TRP A 306 -13.91 26.75 -5.75
C TRP A 306 -15.04 25.77 -6.04
N ARG A 307 -16.29 26.21 -6.18
CA ARG A 307 -17.45 25.32 -6.39
C ARG A 307 -17.28 24.35 -7.55
N ARG A 308 -16.73 24.81 -8.68
CA ARG A 308 -16.43 23.93 -9.83
C ARG A 308 -15.41 22.85 -9.46
N HIS A 309 -14.35 23.21 -8.73
CA HIS A 309 -13.34 22.25 -8.27
C HIS A 309 -13.97 21.23 -7.31
N LEU A 310 -14.71 21.72 -6.31
CA LEU A 310 -15.37 20.87 -5.31
C LEU A 310 -16.41 19.94 -5.92
N PHE A 311 -17.18 20.40 -6.90
CA PHE A 311 -18.14 19.57 -7.63
C PHE A 311 -17.47 18.45 -8.42
N ILE A 312 -16.38 18.74 -9.14
CA ILE A 312 -15.64 17.70 -9.87
C ILE A 312 -14.97 16.73 -8.90
N LEU A 313 -14.40 17.22 -7.80
CA LEU A 313 -13.77 16.39 -6.78
C LEU A 313 -14.76 15.51 -6.02
N SER A 314 -16.03 15.92 -5.85
CA SER A 314 -17.03 15.07 -5.20
C SER A 314 -17.41 13.85 -6.04
N LEU A 315 -17.21 13.89 -7.36
CA LEU A 315 -17.39 12.72 -8.23
C LEU A 315 -16.47 11.56 -7.85
N TRP A 316 -15.33 11.83 -7.21
CA TRP A 316 -14.38 10.80 -6.82
C TRP A 316 -14.93 9.85 -5.76
N PRO A 317 -15.25 10.28 -4.52
CA PRO A 317 -15.85 9.39 -3.55
C PRO A 317 -17.17 8.80 -4.04
N ILE A 318 -17.99 9.57 -4.78
CA ILE A 318 -19.25 9.06 -5.36
C ILE A 318 -19.00 7.90 -6.33
N SER A 319 -18.06 8.05 -7.28
CA SER A 319 -17.73 7.00 -8.25
C SER A 319 -17.25 5.72 -7.59
N MET A 320 -16.44 5.84 -6.52
CA MET A 320 -15.96 4.70 -5.75
C MET A 320 -17.09 3.99 -5.02
N LEU A 321 -17.97 4.74 -4.35
CA LEU A 321 -19.13 4.16 -3.66
C LEU A 321 -20.07 3.46 -4.64
N VAL A 322 -20.38 4.11 -5.77
CA VAL A 322 -21.25 3.54 -6.81
C VAL A 322 -20.65 2.27 -7.39
N ILE A 323 -19.39 2.30 -7.84
CA ILE A 323 -18.78 1.12 -8.48
C ILE A 323 -18.63 -0.05 -7.50
N GLN A 324 -18.29 0.20 -6.24
CA GLN A 324 -18.23 -0.86 -5.23
C GLN A 324 -19.61 -1.40 -4.83
N PHE A 325 -20.66 -0.59 -4.93
CA PHE A 325 -22.04 -1.05 -4.76
C PHE A 325 -22.46 -2.00 -5.89
N TRP A 326 -22.17 -1.65 -7.15
CA TRP A 326 -22.51 -2.46 -8.33
C TRP A 326 -21.55 -3.64 -8.56
N SER A 327 -20.40 -3.66 -7.91
CA SER A 327 -19.46 -4.77 -7.98
C SER A 327 -20.06 -6.06 -7.45
N LYS A 328 -19.91 -7.17 -8.17
CA LYS A 328 -20.27 -8.53 -7.71
C LYS A 328 -19.28 -9.15 -6.73
N ARG A 329 -18.29 -8.36 -6.29
CA ARG A 329 -17.22 -8.81 -5.40
C ARG A 329 -17.45 -8.44 -3.95
N VAL A 330 -16.72 -9.13 -3.09
CA VAL A 330 -16.61 -8.79 -1.68
C VAL A 330 -15.91 -7.45 -1.55
N VAL A 331 -16.60 -6.49 -0.94
CA VAL A 331 -16.06 -5.14 -0.69
C VAL A 331 -15.02 -5.22 0.43
N SER A 332 -13.82 -4.73 0.17
CA SER A 332 -12.71 -4.61 1.12
C SER A 332 -12.37 -3.14 1.37
N GLU A 333 -11.93 -2.80 2.58
CA GLU A 333 -11.67 -1.41 2.99
C GLU A 333 -10.58 -0.74 2.15
N TYR A 334 -9.51 -1.46 1.83
CA TYR A 334 -8.35 -0.91 1.11
C TYR A 334 -8.68 -0.40 -0.31
N TYR A 335 -9.79 -0.83 -0.92
CA TYR A 335 -10.25 -0.29 -2.20
C TYR A 335 -10.61 1.19 -2.14
N PHE A 336 -10.87 1.72 -0.94
CA PHE A 336 -11.19 3.13 -0.73
C PHE A 336 -9.96 3.97 -0.36
N SER A 337 -8.77 3.39 -0.20
CA SER A 337 -7.55 4.14 0.17
C SER A 337 -7.23 5.31 -0.78
N ASN A 338 -7.61 5.19 -2.05
CA ASN A 338 -7.44 6.25 -3.06
C ASN A 338 -8.28 7.52 -2.82
N ILE A 339 -9.30 7.49 -1.96
CA ILE A 339 -10.11 8.69 -1.66
C ILE A 339 -9.39 9.65 -0.69
N LEU A 340 -8.38 9.15 0.03
CA LEU A 340 -7.73 9.90 1.11
C LEU A 340 -7.10 11.21 0.68
N PRO A 341 -6.41 11.33 -0.48
CA PRO A 341 -5.91 12.62 -0.93
C PRO A 341 -7.00 13.70 -1.06
N VAL A 342 -8.20 13.33 -1.51
CA VAL A 342 -9.35 14.26 -1.63
C VAL A 342 -9.88 14.62 -0.24
N VAL A 343 -10.02 13.63 0.67
CA VAL A 343 -10.43 13.87 2.06
C VAL A 343 -9.45 14.80 2.77
N ILE A 344 -8.15 14.56 2.64
CA ILE A 344 -7.08 15.37 3.25
C ILE A 344 -7.09 16.79 2.65
N LEU A 345 -7.31 16.95 1.35
CA LEU A 345 -7.44 18.27 0.73
C LEU A 345 -8.61 19.06 1.33
N ILE A 346 -9.79 18.45 1.40
CA ILE A 346 -11.01 19.05 1.94
C ILE A 346 -10.80 19.44 3.42
N LEU A 347 -10.25 18.53 4.23
CA LEU A 347 -9.90 18.83 5.62
C LEU A 347 -8.89 19.98 5.74
N SER A 348 -7.87 20.00 4.89
CA SER A 348 -6.84 21.04 4.90
C SER A 348 -7.41 22.42 4.58
N ILE A 349 -8.33 22.48 3.60
CA ILE A 349 -9.06 23.70 3.28
C ILE A 349 -9.91 24.15 4.47
N ALA A 350 -10.71 23.26 5.09
CA ALA A 350 -11.54 23.64 6.23
C ALA A 350 -10.72 24.13 7.42
N LEU A 351 -9.63 23.44 7.76
CA LEU A 351 -8.73 23.85 8.85
C LEU A 351 -8.06 25.18 8.56
N SER A 352 -7.78 25.50 7.29
CA SER A 352 -7.19 26.78 6.91
C SER A 352 -8.10 27.99 7.18
N GLU A 353 -9.40 27.75 7.35
CA GLU A 353 -10.39 28.79 7.64
C GLU A 353 -10.46 29.20 9.12
N ILE A 354 -9.78 28.46 10.01
CA ILE A 354 -9.71 28.77 11.44
C ILE A 354 -8.76 29.95 11.64
N ARG A 355 -9.33 31.15 11.84
CA ARG A 355 -8.56 32.41 11.99
C ARG A 355 -7.75 32.49 13.29
N ARG A 356 -8.17 31.79 14.34
CA ARG A 356 -7.50 31.83 15.65
C ARG A 356 -6.29 30.89 15.66
N LYS A 357 -5.08 31.45 15.52
CA LYS A 357 -3.81 30.70 15.45
C LYS A 357 -3.62 29.69 16.60
N TYR A 358 -4.04 30.02 17.82
CA TYR A 358 -3.89 29.12 18.96
C TYR A 358 -4.81 27.89 18.89
N ILE A 359 -5.98 28.03 18.25
CA ILE A 359 -6.90 26.89 18.05
C ILE A 359 -6.30 25.93 17.04
N ILE A 360 -5.81 26.41 15.90
CA ILE A 360 -5.23 25.51 14.89
C ILE A 360 -3.95 24.84 15.40
N LEU A 361 -3.13 25.55 16.20
CA LEU A 361 -1.94 24.98 16.83
C LEU A 361 -2.33 23.94 17.89
N GLY A 362 -3.35 24.21 18.69
CA GLY A 362 -3.88 23.24 19.66
C GLY A 362 -4.44 21.98 19.00
N LEU A 363 -5.20 22.13 17.90
CA LEU A 363 -5.70 20.99 17.12
C LEU A 363 -4.55 20.20 16.47
N GLY A 364 -3.56 20.89 15.90
CA GLY A 364 -2.38 20.25 15.32
C GLY A 364 -1.55 19.50 16.36
N LEU A 365 -1.32 20.10 17.52
CA LEU A 365 -0.62 19.47 18.64
C LEU A 365 -1.41 18.28 19.20
N GLY A 366 -2.72 18.41 19.38
CA GLY A 366 -3.59 17.31 19.81
C GLY A 366 -3.57 16.14 18.83
N TYR A 367 -3.64 16.42 17.52
CA TYR A 367 -3.53 15.40 16.48
C TYR A 367 -2.17 14.71 16.48
N PHE A 368 -1.09 15.48 16.64
CA PHE A 368 0.27 14.96 16.76
C PHE A 368 0.42 14.04 17.98
N LEU A 369 0.02 14.50 19.16
CA LEU A 369 0.15 13.72 20.40
C LEU A 369 -0.69 12.45 20.37
N LEU A 370 -1.91 12.52 19.83
CA LEU A 370 -2.77 11.35 19.64
C LEU A 370 -2.07 10.30 18.76
N ASN A 371 -1.56 10.70 17.60
CA ASN A 371 -0.90 9.77 16.69
C ASN A 371 0.48 9.30 17.19
N LEU A 372 1.20 10.13 17.94
CA LEU A 372 2.42 9.72 18.62
C LEU A 372 2.12 8.64 19.66
N GLY A 373 1.02 8.78 20.42
CA GLY A 373 0.54 7.75 21.33
C GLY A 373 0.27 6.42 20.63
N TRP A 374 -0.34 6.44 19.44
CA TRP A 374 -0.52 5.23 18.64
C TRP A 374 0.80 4.67 18.08
N LEU A 375 1.69 5.54 17.60
CA LEU A 375 3.00 5.13 17.10
C LEU A 375 3.80 4.39 18.19
N VAL A 376 3.84 4.92 19.41
CA VAL A 376 4.59 4.31 20.51
C VAL A 376 3.94 2.99 20.96
N ASN A 377 2.61 2.95 21.09
CA ASN A 377 1.92 1.81 21.70
C ASN A 377 1.44 0.72 20.73
N LYS A 378 1.33 1.01 19.43
CA LYS A 378 0.72 0.12 18.42
C LYS A 378 1.57 -0.09 17.16
N SER A 379 2.78 0.45 17.10
CA SER A 379 3.68 0.20 15.96
C SER A 379 4.17 -1.23 15.86
N GLU A 380 4.14 -2.00 16.94
CA GLU A 380 4.54 -3.40 16.96
C GLU A 380 3.42 -4.32 16.45
N LEU A 381 3.74 -5.16 15.47
CA LEU A 381 2.85 -6.16 14.91
C LEU A 381 3.27 -7.55 15.39
N ASP A 382 2.31 -8.29 15.95
CA ASP A 382 2.48 -9.68 16.43
C ASP A 382 2.84 -10.68 15.32
N HIS A 383 2.59 -10.30 14.06
CA HIS A 383 2.85 -11.05 12.85
C HIS A 383 3.99 -10.46 12.00
N SER A 384 4.78 -9.57 12.59
CA SER A 384 5.89 -8.90 11.91
C SER A 384 6.98 -9.85 11.43
N TYR A 385 7.81 -9.33 10.51
CA TYR A 385 9.06 -9.96 10.10
C TYR A 385 9.91 -10.38 11.32
N TYR A 386 10.05 -9.51 12.32
CA TYR A 386 10.85 -9.79 13.51
C TYR A 386 10.46 -11.12 14.18
N TYR A 387 9.18 -11.33 14.46
CA TYR A 387 8.71 -12.53 15.14
C TYR A 387 8.87 -13.79 14.28
N ARG A 388 8.58 -13.69 12.98
CA ARG A 388 8.77 -14.82 12.05
C ARG A 388 10.22 -15.20 11.89
N ASN A 389 11.10 -14.23 11.70
CA ASN A 389 12.53 -14.46 11.56
C ASN A 389 13.13 -15.02 12.87
N LYS A 390 12.63 -14.58 14.03
CA LYS A 390 13.04 -15.14 15.33
C LYS A 390 12.61 -16.60 15.49
N LEU A 391 11.39 -16.96 15.07
CA LEU A 391 10.94 -18.36 15.02
C LEU A 391 11.83 -19.18 14.07
N VAL A 392 12.11 -18.66 12.87
CA VAL A 392 12.97 -19.33 11.89
C VAL A 392 14.38 -19.58 12.43
N LYS A 393 14.96 -18.57 13.09
CA LYS A 393 16.27 -18.70 13.75
C LYS A 393 16.26 -19.71 14.90
N ALA A 394 15.15 -19.84 15.63
CA ALA A 394 15.01 -20.85 16.67
C ALA A 394 15.01 -22.28 16.09
N ILE A 395 14.32 -22.50 14.96
CA ILE A 395 14.38 -23.77 14.22
C ILE A 395 15.80 -24.00 13.70
N LYS A 396 16.43 -23.00 13.07
CA LYS A 396 17.81 -23.11 12.56
C LYS A 396 18.80 -23.52 13.65
N ALA A 397 18.70 -22.92 14.83
CA ALA A 397 19.58 -23.26 15.96
C ALA A 397 19.41 -24.72 16.39
N ASP A 398 18.18 -25.23 16.40
CA ASP A 398 17.88 -26.62 16.71
C ASP A 398 18.38 -27.59 15.61
N VAL A 399 18.20 -27.23 14.34
CA VAL A 399 18.74 -27.96 13.17
C VAL A 399 20.25 -28.12 13.25
N ILE A 400 20.97 -27.03 13.56
CA ILE A 400 22.43 -27.07 13.70
C ILE A 400 22.85 -27.93 14.90
N LYS A 401 22.16 -27.77 16.04
CA LYS A 401 22.45 -28.52 17.26
C LYS A 401 22.29 -30.03 17.05
N ASN A 402 21.22 -30.44 16.37
CA ASN A 402 20.89 -31.85 16.15
C ASN A 402 21.42 -32.40 14.81
N LYS A 403 22.14 -31.57 14.03
CA LYS A 403 22.72 -31.92 12.72
C LYS A 403 21.70 -32.49 11.73
N TYR A 404 20.48 -31.92 11.69
CA TYR A 404 19.46 -32.34 10.74
C TYR A 404 19.82 -31.86 9.33
N SER A 405 19.80 -32.76 8.34
CA SER A 405 20.05 -32.42 6.92
C SER A 405 18.92 -31.58 6.31
N CYS A 406 17.67 -31.87 6.69
CA CYS A 406 16.48 -31.10 6.37
C CYS A 406 15.41 -31.32 7.45
N VAL A 407 14.34 -30.53 7.41
CA VAL A 407 13.23 -30.61 8.36
C VAL A 407 11.90 -30.49 7.64
N ALA A 408 10.81 -30.88 8.28
CA ALA A 408 9.47 -30.53 7.85
C ALA A 408 8.84 -29.53 8.82
N VAL A 409 7.99 -28.65 8.30
CA VAL A 409 7.23 -27.69 9.10
C VAL A 409 5.74 -27.87 8.80
N ASN A 410 4.98 -28.20 9.83
CA ASN A 410 3.54 -28.31 9.77
C ASN A 410 2.90 -27.05 10.36
N PHE A 411 1.97 -26.44 9.64
CA PHE A 411 1.25 -25.27 10.10
C PHE A 411 -0.16 -25.64 10.54
N ILE A 412 -0.51 -25.23 11.76
CA ILE A 412 -1.83 -25.47 12.36
C ILE A 412 -2.52 -24.11 12.50
N ALA A 413 -3.45 -23.82 11.60
CA ALA A 413 -4.36 -22.67 11.69
C ALA A 413 -5.66 -22.88 10.93
N ASP A 414 -6.48 -21.84 10.98
CA ASP A 414 -7.74 -21.73 10.27
C ASP A 414 -7.55 -21.93 8.75
N PRO A 415 -8.50 -22.60 8.08
CA PRO A 415 -8.49 -22.80 6.63
C PRO A 415 -8.32 -21.48 5.86
N GLY A 416 -7.49 -21.51 4.81
CA GLY A 416 -7.25 -20.36 3.94
C GLY A 416 -6.15 -19.40 4.41
N PHE A 417 -5.46 -19.70 5.52
CA PHE A 417 -4.33 -18.90 5.98
C PHE A 417 -3.04 -19.26 5.23
N SER A 418 -2.52 -18.33 4.43
CA SER A 418 -1.21 -18.48 3.80
C SER A 418 -0.10 -18.06 4.77
N TRP A 419 0.86 -18.96 4.98
CA TRP A 419 1.75 -18.91 6.15
C TRP A 419 2.80 -17.82 6.09
N GLY A 420 3.37 -17.52 4.91
CA GLY A 420 4.33 -16.43 4.73
C GLY A 420 5.68 -16.66 5.41
N PHE A 421 6.30 -17.82 5.20
CA PHE A 421 7.57 -18.21 5.81
C PHE A 421 8.61 -18.74 4.80
N ARG A 422 8.21 -19.07 3.57
CA ARG A 422 9.05 -19.88 2.67
C ARG A 422 10.34 -19.18 2.31
N TYR A 423 10.27 -17.89 2.01
CA TYR A 423 11.42 -17.06 1.76
C TYR A 423 12.38 -17.06 2.95
N LEU A 424 11.84 -16.96 4.17
CA LEU A 424 12.64 -16.91 5.39
C LEU A 424 13.37 -18.23 5.66
N TRP A 425 12.76 -19.38 5.32
CA TRP A 425 13.46 -20.68 5.39
C TRP A 425 14.71 -20.67 4.52
N TRP A 426 14.54 -20.34 3.25
CA TRP A 426 15.64 -20.28 2.30
C TRP A 426 16.69 -19.23 2.68
N TYR A 427 16.25 -18.01 3.02
CA TYR A 427 17.14 -16.92 3.38
C TYR A 427 17.99 -17.23 4.62
N ASN A 428 17.42 -17.97 5.58
CA ASN A 428 18.15 -18.43 6.75
C ASN A 428 18.93 -19.74 6.52
N GLY A 429 18.83 -20.37 5.35
CA GLY A 429 19.51 -21.64 5.05
C GLY A 429 18.92 -22.84 5.80
N VAL A 430 17.60 -22.84 6.04
CA VAL A 430 16.87 -23.97 6.61
C VAL A 430 16.24 -24.77 5.45
N GLY A 431 16.75 -25.98 5.21
CA GLY A 431 16.18 -26.90 4.22
C GLY A 431 14.86 -27.48 4.70
N VAL A 432 13.75 -27.13 4.03
CA VAL A 432 12.41 -27.58 4.39
C VAL A 432 11.83 -28.48 3.30
N VAL A 433 11.38 -29.66 3.70
CA VAL A 433 10.73 -30.67 2.83
C VAL A 433 9.30 -30.94 3.30
N LYS A 434 8.54 -31.70 2.50
CA LYS A 434 7.19 -32.15 2.86
C LYS A 434 7.22 -33.02 4.11
N ALA A 435 6.17 -32.93 4.93
CA ALA A 435 6.01 -33.74 6.14
C ALA A 435 5.85 -35.25 5.84
N SER A 436 5.60 -35.64 4.59
CA SER A 436 5.53 -37.03 4.15
C SER A 436 6.90 -37.70 4.01
N THR A 437 8.01 -36.96 4.14
CA THR A 437 9.36 -37.54 4.10
C THR A 437 9.58 -38.50 5.28
N PRO A 438 10.03 -39.75 5.05
CA PRO A 438 10.26 -40.71 6.12
C PRO A 438 11.29 -40.23 7.16
N ASN A 439 11.03 -40.53 8.44
CA ASN A 439 11.95 -40.26 9.56
C ASN A 439 12.46 -38.81 9.66
N ILE A 440 11.65 -37.82 9.26
CA ILE A 440 11.98 -36.40 9.32
C ILE A 440 11.54 -35.76 10.65
N PRO A 441 12.32 -34.84 11.24
CA PRO A 441 11.85 -33.99 12.33
C PRO A 441 10.80 -33.01 11.83
N ILE A 442 9.62 -33.04 12.45
CA ILE A 442 8.49 -32.18 12.12
C ILE A 442 8.33 -31.11 13.21
N TYR A 443 8.43 -29.85 12.82
CA TYR A 443 8.12 -28.70 13.68
C TYR A 443 6.67 -28.30 13.48
N ASN A 444 5.91 -28.13 14.56
CA ASN A 444 4.53 -27.66 14.49
C ASN A 444 4.48 -26.16 14.80
N VAL A 445 3.91 -25.38 13.90
CA VAL A 445 3.74 -23.93 14.03
C VAL A 445 2.26 -23.59 14.10
N PHE A 446 1.80 -23.12 15.26
CA PHE A 446 0.43 -22.72 15.52
C PHE A 446 0.20 -21.25 15.21
N VAL A 447 -0.88 -20.93 14.49
CA VAL A 447 -1.27 -19.56 14.13
C VAL A 447 -2.80 -19.40 14.27
N PRO A 448 -3.34 -18.48 15.08
CA PRO A 448 -2.66 -17.88 16.21
C PRO A 448 -2.31 -18.95 17.26
N ALA A 449 -1.28 -18.63 18.06
CA ALA A 449 -0.77 -19.39 19.19
C ALA A 449 -1.78 -20.08 20.15
N PRO A 450 -3.01 -19.59 20.42
CA PRO A 450 -3.91 -20.22 21.40
C PRO A 450 -4.45 -21.60 21.01
N LEU A 451 -4.20 -22.08 19.79
CA LEU A 451 -4.68 -23.37 19.28
C LEU A 451 -3.78 -24.57 19.67
N GLY A 452 -2.62 -24.33 20.28
CA GLY A 452 -1.63 -25.36 20.62
C GLY A 452 -1.55 -25.73 22.10
N ASP A 453 -0.83 -26.82 22.39
CA ASP A 453 -0.47 -27.27 23.74
C ASP A 453 0.38 -26.19 24.43
N LYS A 454 -0.26 -25.38 25.29
CA LYS A 454 0.34 -24.18 25.89
C LYS A 454 1.58 -24.48 26.73
N ASP A 455 1.71 -25.71 27.21
CA ASP A 455 2.78 -26.12 28.09
C ASP A 455 4.05 -26.52 27.34
N LYS A 456 3.97 -26.75 26.01
CA LYS A 456 5.11 -27.18 25.17
C LYS A 456 5.55 -26.17 24.13
N ALA A 457 4.74 -25.15 23.84
CA ALA A 457 5.01 -24.20 22.77
C ALA A 457 5.92 -23.04 23.20
N GLN A 458 6.96 -22.77 22.41
CA GLN A 458 7.72 -21.52 22.49
C GLN A 458 7.05 -20.44 21.64
N TYR A 459 6.74 -19.27 22.23
CA TYR A 459 5.99 -18.22 21.54
C TYR A 459 6.88 -17.12 20.92
N PHE A 460 6.49 -16.70 19.71
CA PHE A 460 7.08 -15.61 18.95
C PHE A 460 5.95 -14.74 18.39
N GLY A 461 5.58 -13.67 19.09
CA GLY A 461 4.41 -12.86 18.71
C GLY A 461 3.17 -13.73 18.71
N ARG A 462 2.47 -13.83 17.57
CA ARG A 462 1.30 -14.71 17.42
C ARG A 462 1.62 -16.17 17.05
N PHE A 463 2.88 -16.52 16.84
CA PHE A 463 3.29 -17.85 16.37
C PHE A 463 3.75 -18.72 17.54
N GLY A 464 3.15 -19.90 17.71
CA GLY A 464 3.60 -20.91 18.68
C GLY A 464 4.42 -21.99 17.99
N LEU A 465 5.63 -22.26 18.48
CA LEU A 465 6.52 -23.30 17.94
C LEU A 465 6.59 -24.49 18.91
N VAL A 466 6.22 -25.67 18.44
CA VAL A 466 6.47 -26.94 19.14
C VAL A 466 7.55 -27.70 18.38
N ARG A 467 8.63 -28.04 19.10
CA ARG A 467 9.76 -28.80 18.57
C ARG A 467 9.39 -30.27 18.32
N PRO A 468 10.09 -30.96 17.41
CA PRO A 468 10.00 -32.40 17.27
C PRO A 468 10.25 -33.13 18.60
N GLU A 469 9.72 -34.35 18.74
CA GLU A 469 9.98 -35.22 19.88
C GLU A 469 11.48 -35.52 20.01
N ASN A 470 11.94 -35.72 21.25
CA ASN A 470 13.32 -36.13 21.54
C ASN A 470 13.54 -37.61 21.14
N LYS A 471 13.63 -37.87 19.84
CA LYS A 471 14.01 -39.17 19.25
C LYS A 471 15.12 -39.00 18.22
N ILE A 472 15.86 -40.08 17.97
CA ILE A 472 16.92 -40.08 16.96
C ILE A 472 16.27 -40.15 15.58
N TYR A 473 16.50 -39.13 14.76
CA TYR A 473 16.04 -39.09 13.38
C TYR A 473 17.17 -39.58 12.45
N SER A 474 16.97 -40.75 11.85
CA SER A 474 17.89 -41.30 10.83
C SER A 474 17.52 -40.74 9.46
N ILE A 475 17.98 -39.53 9.15
CA ILE A 475 17.68 -38.82 7.90
C ILE A 475 18.71 -39.22 6.84
N ASN A 476 18.27 -39.79 5.71
CA ASN A 476 19.13 -39.90 4.54
C ASN A 476 19.22 -38.53 3.84
N PRO A 477 20.41 -37.91 3.73
CA PRO A 477 20.57 -36.61 3.06
C PRO A 477 20.07 -36.59 1.61
N ASP A 478 20.04 -37.73 0.93
CA ASP A 478 19.54 -37.83 -0.44
C ASP A 478 18.01 -37.71 -0.51
N ASP A 479 17.29 -38.12 0.55
CA ASP A 479 15.84 -37.90 0.63
C ASP A 479 15.52 -36.39 0.67
N CYS A 480 16.38 -35.58 1.28
CA CYS A 480 16.20 -34.13 1.29
C CYS A 480 16.28 -33.48 -0.11
N LYS A 481 16.75 -34.21 -1.13
CA LYS A 481 16.90 -33.71 -2.50
C LYS A 481 15.90 -34.31 -3.49
N LYS A 482 15.11 -35.32 -3.08
CA LYS A 482 14.14 -35.96 -3.97
C LYS A 482 13.00 -35.00 -4.29
N ASP A 483 12.65 -34.91 -5.57
CA ASP A 483 11.58 -34.02 -6.07
C ASP A 483 10.22 -34.28 -5.41
N GLU A 484 9.90 -35.55 -5.13
CA GLU A 484 8.64 -35.93 -4.47
C GLU A 484 8.49 -35.30 -3.06
N TYR A 485 9.60 -35.04 -2.39
CA TYR A 485 9.67 -34.46 -1.05
C TYR A 485 9.88 -32.94 -1.04
N GLN A 486 10.23 -32.32 -2.16
CA GLN A 486 10.33 -30.86 -2.25
C GLN A 486 8.98 -30.18 -2.07
N LEU A 487 8.99 -28.97 -1.52
CA LEU A 487 7.78 -28.16 -1.40
C LEU A 487 7.27 -27.77 -2.78
N GLU A 488 5.95 -27.85 -2.99
CA GLU A 488 5.33 -27.44 -4.25
C GLU A 488 5.73 -26.01 -4.63
N PRO A 489 6.06 -25.70 -5.89
CA PRO A 489 6.24 -24.34 -6.41
C PRO A 489 5.18 -23.35 -5.89
N MET A 490 5.57 -22.21 -5.31
CA MET A 490 4.56 -21.23 -4.84
C MET A 490 3.80 -20.63 -6.03
N LEU A 491 2.61 -21.11 -6.42
CA LEU A 491 1.79 -20.50 -7.50
C LEU A 491 2.48 -20.42 -8.88
N GLY A 492 3.17 -21.49 -9.29
CA GLY A 492 3.87 -21.55 -10.60
C GLY A 492 5.32 -21.08 -10.56
N TYR A 493 5.93 -21.03 -9.38
CA TYR A 493 7.29 -20.57 -9.13
C TYR A 493 8.18 -21.77 -8.88
N VAL A 494 8.75 -22.30 -9.97
CA VAL A 494 9.58 -23.49 -9.92
C VAL A 494 10.91 -23.15 -9.23
N GLU A 495 11.38 -24.05 -8.36
CA GLU A 495 12.71 -23.97 -7.75
C GLU A 495 13.82 -24.34 -8.74
#